data_AF-A0A970T326-F1
#
_entry.id   AF-A0A970T326-F1
#
_cell.length_a   1.000
_cell.length_b   1.000
_cell.length_c   1.000
_cell.angle_alpha   90.00
_cell.angle_beta   90.00
_cell.angle_gamma   90.00
#
_symmetry.space_group_name_H-M   'P 1'
#
loop_
_entity.id
_entity.type
_entity.pdbx_description
1 polymer ?
#
loop_
_entity_poly.entity_id
_entity_poly.type
_entity_poly.pdbx_seq_one_letter_code
_entity_poly.pdbx_strand_id
1 'polypeptide(L)'
;ISDQKSYAELKTQADELFESSKYEQAKEKYEQSLTFNPEDTYSTEKITEINNLLEAIAEKENNYSNAISIADKALKDKEYNLALENYNLASSIKPDEAYPKNKSSEVQNIIKDLEAKQLAYEENIATADSKFNNENYSQAIEAYQEALKFKPNDKYAVNRIAEARNLISESEINEAYENAVASAYFHEENNDLSKALDSWKIASNLKPNEALPKSKITELGAIVAAEKRKIQEAYDKLIAEADRNYNSKVFDQAIEKYEEAGKLKPEENYPSDMIAQIRKYIAERAIVDLVTLPMTIKSGDEKRFSFKPVDMRVRRNNYVTLTMRFANTESSRFFLNYGLDNQKSGGIVVRNPGGKEESQFIIRVSSQDRWYRVDNNWISIYAEGSDLEITHMRISSGD
;
A
#
# COMPACT_ATOMS: atom_id res chain seq x y z
N ILE A 1 7.26 -21.16 -61.43
CA ILE A 1 7.30 -22.02 -60.21
C ILE A 1 8.02 -21.32 -59.07
N SER A 2 9.20 -20.72 -59.29
CA SER A 2 9.92 -19.91 -58.27
C SER A 2 9.06 -18.78 -57.69
N ASP A 3 8.46 -17.96 -58.54
CA ASP A 3 7.78 -16.72 -58.10
C ASP A 3 6.47 -16.97 -57.33
N GLN A 4 5.72 -18.02 -57.69
CA GLN A 4 4.51 -18.43 -56.96
C GLN A 4 4.83 -19.00 -55.57
N LYS A 5 5.96 -19.70 -55.44
CA LYS A 5 6.40 -20.24 -54.15
C LYS A 5 6.84 -19.12 -53.21
N SER A 6 7.60 -18.15 -53.72
CA SER A 6 8.04 -16.98 -52.95
C SER A 6 6.87 -16.06 -52.54
N TYR A 7 5.86 -15.89 -53.39
CA TYR A 7 4.64 -15.17 -53.05
C TYR A 7 3.87 -15.82 -51.88
N ALA A 8 3.66 -17.13 -51.92
CA ALA A 8 2.95 -17.85 -50.86
C ALA A 8 3.72 -17.81 -49.52
N GLU A 9 5.04 -17.98 -49.56
CA GLU A 9 5.90 -17.91 -48.37
C GLU A 9 5.85 -16.52 -47.70
N LEU A 10 5.84 -15.44 -48.48
CA LEU A 10 5.75 -14.07 -47.95
C LEU A 10 4.42 -13.81 -47.24
N LYS A 11 3.31 -14.32 -47.78
CA LYS A 11 1.99 -14.20 -47.15
C LYS A 11 1.93 -14.95 -45.83
N THR A 12 2.41 -16.19 -45.79
CA THR A 12 2.47 -16.96 -44.54
C THR A 12 3.30 -16.25 -43.46
N GLN A 13 4.46 -15.69 -43.83
CA GLN A 13 5.26 -14.91 -42.88
C GLN A 13 4.54 -13.63 -42.42
N ALA A 14 3.84 -12.95 -43.33
CA ALA A 14 3.06 -11.76 -42.99
C ALA A 14 1.92 -12.09 -42.01
N ASP A 15 1.21 -13.20 -42.23
CA ASP A 15 0.15 -13.70 -41.35
C ASP A 15 0.71 -14.03 -39.96
N GLU A 16 1.83 -14.75 -39.87
CA GLU A 16 2.50 -15.08 -38.59
C GLU A 16 2.93 -13.82 -37.82
N LEU A 17 3.46 -12.83 -38.52
CA LEU A 17 3.87 -11.54 -37.93
C LEU A 17 2.65 -10.74 -37.47
N PHE A 18 1.56 -10.75 -38.25
CA PHE A 18 0.30 -10.10 -37.90
C PHE A 18 -0.32 -10.73 -36.64
N GLU A 19 -0.38 -12.06 -36.58
CA GLU A 19 -0.84 -12.81 -35.39
C GLU A 19 0.03 -12.54 -34.16
N SER A 20 1.32 -12.28 -34.37
CA SER A 20 2.27 -11.87 -33.32
C SER A 20 2.23 -10.37 -32.99
N SER A 21 1.27 -9.61 -33.53
CA SER A 21 1.12 -8.15 -33.39
C SER A 21 2.32 -7.32 -33.85
N LYS A 22 3.18 -7.87 -34.72
CA LYS A 22 4.32 -7.17 -35.33
C LYS A 22 3.87 -6.47 -36.61
N TYR A 23 2.95 -5.53 -36.45
CA TYR A 23 2.17 -4.95 -37.54
C TYR A 23 3.02 -4.28 -38.63
N GLU A 24 4.06 -3.52 -38.28
CA GLU A 24 4.96 -2.90 -39.26
C GLU A 24 5.71 -3.93 -40.10
N GLN A 25 6.18 -5.02 -39.47
CA GLN A 25 6.88 -6.10 -40.17
C GLN A 25 5.91 -6.92 -41.04
N ALA A 26 4.69 -7.16 -40.55
CA ALA A 26 3.65 -7.83 -41.31
C ALA A 26 3.27 -7.03 -42.56
N LYS A 27 3.12 -5.70 -42.41
CA LYS A 27 2.85 -4.79 -43.52
C LYS A 27 3.94 -4.85 -44.59
N GLU A 28 5.22 -4.79 -44.20
CA GLU A 28 6.34 -4.90 -45.13
C GLU A 28 6.28 -6.22 -45.94
N LYS A 29 5.89 -7.33 -45.29
CA LYS A 29 5.77 -8.64 -45.94
C LYS A 29 4.58 -8.74 -46.89
N TYR A 30 3.43 -8.14 -46.57
CA TYR A 30 2.31 -8.02 -47.50
C TYR A 30 2.62 -7.09 -48.67
N GLU A 31 3.34 -5.98 -48.44
CA GLU A 31 3.80 -5.10 -49.52
C GLU A 31 4.77 -5.84 -50.46
N GLN A 32 5.68 -6.65 -49.89
CA GLN A 32 6.56 -7.53 -50.67
C GLN A 32 5.76 -8.56 -51.47
N SER A 33 4.71 -9.19 -50.90
CA SER A 33 3.89 -10.17 -51.64
C SER A 33 3.17 -9.53 -52.84
N LEU A 34 2.70 -8.29 -52.70
CA LEU A 34 2.06 -7.52 -53.77
C LEU A 34 3.00 -7.19 -54.95
N THR A 35 4.33 -7.21 -54.74
CA THR A 35 5.27 -7.07 -55.87
C THR A 35 5.24 -8.26 -56.83
N PHE A 36 4.84 -9.45 -56.34
CA PHE A 36 4.69 -10.66 -57.15
C PHE A 36 3.26 -10.85 -57.68
N ASN A 37 2.24 -10.33 -56.97
CA ASN A 37 0.85 -10.34 -57.42
C ASN A 37 0.12 -9.05 -57.00
N PRO A 38 0.15 -7.99 -57.84
CA PRO A 38 -0.44 -6.70 -57.50
C PRO A 38 -1.97 -6.71 -57.33
N GLU A 39 -2.67 -7.72 -57.86
CA GLU A 39 -4.13 -7.85 -57.77
C GLU A 39 -4.60 -8.70 -56.57
N ASP A 40 -3.70 -9.06 -55.63
CA ASP A 40 -4.08 -9.79 -54.41
C ASP A 40 -4.89 -8.92 -53.45
N THR A 41 -6.20 -9.08 -53.50
CA THR A 41 -7.13 -8.35 -52.62
C THR A 41 -6.88 -8.66 -51.15
N TYR A 42 -6.47 -9.89 -50.81
CA TYR A 42 -6.22 -10.29 -49.42
C TYR A 42 -5.06 -9.50 -48.79
N SER A 43 -3.90 -9.43 -49.46
CA SER A 43 -2.75 -8.67 -48.95
C SER A 43 -3.07 -7.17 -48.87
N THR A 44 -3.87 -6.65 -49.83
CA THR A 44 -4.33 -5.24 -49.83
C THR A 44 -5.26 -4.93 -48.65
N GLU A 45 -6.23 -5.81 -48.38
CA GLU A 45 -7.15 -5.69 -47.23
C GLU A 45 -6.37 -5.78 -45.90
N LYS A 46 -5.40 -6.69 -45.80
CA LYS A 46 -4.55 -6.83 -44.61
C LYS A 46 -3.68 -5.61 -44.34
N ILE A 47 -3.09 -4.99 -45.37
CA ILE A 47 -2.35 -3.72 -45.22
C ILE A 47 -3.28 -2.61 -44.72
N THR A 48 -4.52 -2.56 -45.22
CA THR A 48 -5.51 -1.57 -44.77
C THR A 48 -5.88 -1.78 -43.30
N GLU A 49 -6.12 -3.02 -42.89
CA GLU A 49 -6.37 -3.40 -41.49
C GLU A 49 -5.19 -3.01 -40.58
N ILE A 50 -3.95 -3.31 -41.00
CA ILE A 50 -2.74 -2.94 -40.27
C ILE A 50 -2.61 -1.43 -40.11
N ASN A 51 -2.83 -0.65 -41.18
CA ASN A 51 -2.74 0.82 -41.10
C ASN A 51 -3.72 1.38 -40.07
N ASN A 52 -4.97 0.89 -40.05
CA ASN A 52 -5.97 1.30 -39.07
C ASN A 52 -5.56 0.91 -37.63
N LEU A 53 -4.98 -0.28 -37.44
CA LEU A 53 -4.47 -0.72 -36.13
C LEU A 53 -3.31 0.17 -35.65
N LEU A 54 -2.36 0.48 -36.53
CA LEU A 54 -1.22 1.33 -36.22
C LEU A 54 -1.65 2.76 -35.86
N GLU A 55 -2.61 3.31 -36.59
CA GLU A 55 -3.20 4.62 -36.28
C GLU A 55 -3.87 4.62 -34.91
N ALA A 56 -4.69 3.60 -34.60
CA ALA A 56 -5.32 3.47 -33.30
C ALA A 56 -4.29 3.29 -32.15
N ILE A 57 -3.20 2.54 -32.38
CA ILE A 57 -2.10 2.39 -31.41
C ILE A 57 -1.40 3.73 -31.17
N ALA A 58 -1.09 4.47 -32.23
CA ALA A 58 -0.44 5.77 -32.15
C ALA A 58 -1.32 6.80 -31.43
N GLU A 59 -2.62 6.84 -31.74
CA GLU A 59 -3.59 7.71 -31.07
C GLU A 59 -3.70 7.37 -29.58
N LYS A 60 -3.80 6.07 -29.24
CA LYS A 60 -3.83 5.59 -27.86
C LYS A 60 -2.58 6.00 -27.08
N GLU A 61 -1.40 5.88 -27.69
CA GLU A 61 -0.13 6.26 -27.06
C GLU A 61 -0.04 7.78 -26.87
N ASN A 62 -0.46 8.58 -27.86
CA ASN A 62 -0.48 10.04 -27.74
C ASN A 62 -1.46 10.51 -26.64
N ASN A 63 -2.65 9.92 -26.58
CA ASN A 63 -3.64 10.24 -25.54
C ASN A 63 -3.13 9.86 -24.14
N TYR A 64 -2.49 8.69 -24.02
CA TYR A 64 -1.85 8.28 -22.77
C TYR A 64 -0.75 9.26 -22.35
N SER A 65 0.19 9.58 -23.25
CA SER A 65 1.28 10.52 -22.96
C SER A 65 0.78 11.92 -22.58
N ASN A 66 -0.28 12.40 -23.23
CA ASN A 66 -0.88 13.69 -22.90
C ASN A 66 -1.52 13.68 -21.51
N ALA A 67 -2.28 12.64 -21.18
CA ALA A 67 -2.90 12.50 -19.86
C ALA A 67 -1.84 12.45 -18.75
N ILE A 68 -0.75 11.68 -18.94
CA ILE A 68 0.38 11.65 -18.00
C ILE A 68 1.02 13.04 -17.85
N SER A 69 1.29 13.73 -18.96
CA SER A 69 1.91 15.07 -18.91
C SER A 69 1.05 16.09 -18.16
N ILE A 70 -0.27 16.05 -18.32
CA ILE A 70 -1.20 16.92 -17.59
C ILE A 70 -1.22 16.55 -16.11
N ALA A 71 -1.30 15.24 -15.80
CA ALA A 71 -1.33 14.75 -14.42
C ALA A 71 -0.07 15.11 -13.63
N ASP A 72 1.11 14.88 -14.22
CA ASP A 72 2.41 15.19 -13.58
C ASP A 72 2.55 16.69 -13.33
N LYS A 73 2.12 17.54 -14.28
CA LYS A 73 2.11 18.99 -14.13
C LYS A 73 1.14 19.43 -13.02
N ALA A 74 -0.09 18.94 -13.05
CA ALA A 74 -1.11 19.25 -12.05
C ALA A 74 -0.64 18.84 -10.64
N LEU A 75 0.01 17.68 -10.50
CA LEU A 75 0.59 17.23 -9.24
C LEU A 75 1.67 18.20 -8.74
N LYS A 76 2.58 18.61 -9.62
CA LYS A 76 3.62 19.60 -9.30
C LYS A 76 3.03 20.95 -8.88
N ASP A 77 1.97 21.37 -9.55
CA ASP A 77 1.25 22.62 -9.29
C ASP A 77 0.28 22.49 -8.09
N LYS A 78 0.19 21.30 -7.47
CA LYS A 78 -0.68 20.94 -6.33
C LYS A 78 -2.18 21.00 -6.65
N GLU A 79 -2.54 20.90 -7.91
CA GLU A 79 -3.90 20.75 -8.40
C GLU A 79 -4.33 19.28 -8.30
N TYR A 80 -4.41 18.77 -7.06
CA TYR A 80 -4.53 17.32 -6.80
C TYR A 80 -5.75 16.68 -7.45
N ASN A 81 -6.90 17.36 -7.48
CA ASN A 81 -8.10 16.83 -8.14
C ASN A 81 -7.89 16.65 -9.65
N LEU A 82 -7.25 17.63 -10.32
CA LEU A 82 -6.94 17.54 -11.74
C LEU A 82 -5.90 16.46 -12.03
N ALA A 83 -4.90 16.32 -11.15
CA ALA A 83 -3.91 15.25 -11.25
C ALA A 83 -4.57 13.87 -11.16
N LEU A 84 -5.45 13.67 -10.16
CA LEU A 84 -6.17 12.41 -9.97
C LEU A 84 -7.05 12.05 -11.18
N GLU A 85 -7.77 13.03 -11.72
CA GLU A 85 -8.60 12.86 -12.92
C GLU A 85 -7.76 12.35 -14.10
N ASN A 86 -6.61 12.97 -14.37
CA ASN A 86 -5.77 12.63 -15.51
C ASN A 86 -4.99 11.31 -15.33
N TYR A 87 -4.57 10.96 -14.11
CA TYR A 87 -4.02 9.63 -13.85
C TYR A 87 -5.06 8.51 -14.01
N ASN A 88 -6.32 8.75 -13.62
CA ASN A 88 -7.41 7.80 -13.84
C ASN A 88 -7.76 7.67 -15.33
N LEU A 89 -7.71 8.77 -16.07
CA LEU A 89 -7.83 8.77 -17.54
C LEU A 89 -6.72 7.93 -18.18
N ALA A 90 -5.46 8.18 -17.82
CA ALA A 90 -4.31 7.41 -18.31
C ALA A 90 -4.44 5.91 -17.99
N SER A 91 -4.89 5.58 -16.77
CA SER A 91 -5.15 4.19 -16.35
C SER A 91 -6.28 3.52 -17.14
N SER A 92 -7.27 4.29 -17.60
CA SER A 92 -8.35 3.80 -18.45
C SER A 92 -7.89 3.58 -19.90
N ILE A 93 -6.94 4.38 -20.39
CA ILE A 93 -6.34 4.23 -21.72
C ILE A 93 -5.40 3.02 -21.74
N LYS A 94 -4.48 2.88 -20.79
CA LYS A 94 -3.57 1.72 -20.68
C LYS A 94 -3.72 1.05 -19.29
N PRO A 95 -4.70 0.14 -19.13
CA PRO A 95 -4.97 -0.52 -17.86
C PRO A 95 -3.84 -1.38 -17.32
N ASP A 96 -2.88 -1.80 -18.13
CA ASP A 96 -1.77 -2.63 -17.69
C ASP A 96 -0.59 -1.80 -17.12
N GLU A 97 -0.60 -0.48 -17.32
CA GLU A 97 0.47 0.41 -16.85
C GLU A 97 0.39 0.62 -15.33
N ALA A 98 1.52 0.44 -14.65
CA ALA A 98 1.61 0.61 -13.20
C ALA A 98 1.73 2.08 -12.78
N TYR A 99 2.41 2.90 -13.57
CA TYR A 99 2.72 4.30 -13.25
C TYR A 99 1.48 5.14 -12.90
N PRO A 100 0.45 5.26 -13.76
CA PRO A 100 -0.71 6.10 -13.46
C PRO A 100 -1.53 5.58 -12.27
N LYS A 101 -1.59 4.25 -12.07
CA LYS A 101 -2.28 3.66 -10.91
C LYS A 101 -1.59 4.07 -9.60
N ASN A 102 -0.28 3.85 -9.52
CA ASN A 102 0.49 4.19 -8.31
C ASN A 102 0.38 5.69 -8.00
N LYS A 103 0.47 6.54 -9.03
CA LYS A 103 0.32 7.99 -8.86
C LYS A 103 -1.08 8.43 -8.46
N SER A 104 -2.14 7.82 -9.00
CA SER A 104 -3.51 8.11 -8.57
C SER A 104 -3.72 7.81 -7.09
N SER A 105 -3.21 6.68 -6.59
CA SER A 105 -3.26 6.32 -5.16
C SER A 105 -2.50 7.31 -4.28
N GLU A 106 -1.30 7.74 -4.69
CA GLU A 106 -0.53 8.79 -4.00
C GLU A 106 -1.34 10.09 -3.89
N VAL A 107 -1.93 10.55 -4.99
CA VAL A 107 -2.72 11.79 -5.02
C VAL A 107 -3.99 11.67 -4.19
N GLN A 108 -4.69 10.54 -4.24
CA GLN A 108 -5.88 10.30 -3.43
C GLN A 108 -5.58 10.36 -1.92
N ASN A 109 -4.42 9.83 -1.51
CA ASN A 109 -3.97 9.92 -0.13
C ASN A 109 -3.68 11.37 0.30
N ILE A 110 -3.08 12.17 -0.58
CA ILE A 110 -2.85 13.60 -0.32
C ILE A 110 -4.18 14.34 -0.13
N ILE A 111 -5.17 14.11 -1.01
CA ILE A 111 -6.49 14.74 -0.91
C ILE A 111 -7.14 14.39 0.44
N LYS A 112 -7.15 13.11 0.79
CA LYS A 112 -7.73 12.62 2.05
C LYS A 112 -7.06 13.25 3.29
N ASP A 113 -5.73 13.38 3.28
CA ASP A 113 -4.98 14.03 4.36
C ASP A 113 -5.34 15.53 4.47
N LEU A 114 -5.47 16.23 3.34
CA LEU A 114 -5.88 17.64 3.32
C LEU A 114 -7.30 17.84 3.83
N GLU A 115 -8.24 16.97 3.44
CA GLU A 115 -9.62 16.99 3.93
C GLU A 115 -9.67 16.74 5.44
N ALA A 116 -8.92 15.75 5.94
CA ALA A 116 -8.84 15.47 7.37
C ALA A 116 -8.25 16.65 8.16
N LYS A 117 -7.20 17.30 7.64
CA LYS A 117 -6.62 18.52 8.26
C LYS A 117 -7.59 19.69 8.26
N GLN A 118 -8.35 19.87 7.18
CA GLN A 118 -9.36 20.92 7.09
C GLN A 118 -10.50 20.69 8.09
N LEU A 119 -11.00 19.45 8.19
CA LEU A 119 -12.03 19.09 9.15
C LEU A 119 -11.54 19.31 10.59
N ALA A 120 -10.33 18.83 10.92
CA ALA A 120 -9.75 19.02 12.24
C ALA A 120 -9.56 20.52 12.58
N TYR A 121 -9.17 21.34 11.61
CA TYR A 121 -9.12 22.79 11.78
C TYR A 121 -10.51 23.37 12.12
N GLU A 122 -11.55 23.04 11.35
CA GLU A 122 -12.90 23.56 11.54
C GLU A 122 -13.50 23.15 12.89
N GLU A 123 -13.31 21.91 13.31
CA GLU A 123 -13.76 21.40 14.62
C GLU A 123 -13.08 22.14 15.78
N ASN A 124 -11.77 22.39 15.67
CA ASN A 124 -11.03 23.14 16.69
C ASN A 124 -11.44 24.61 16.74
N ILE A 125 -11.70 25.25 15.59
CA ILE A 125 -12.26 26.62 15.55
C ILE A 125 -13.63 26.68 16.21
N ALA A 126 -14.55 25.78 15.85
CA ALA A 126 -15.89 25.76 16.44
C ALA A 126 -15.85 25.54 17.96
N THR A 127 -14.98 24.63 18.41
CA THR A 127 -14.74 24.39 19.84
C THR A 127 -14.18 25.64 20.52
N ALA A 128 -13.18 26.28 19.93
CA ALA A 128 -12.54 27.48 20.46
C ALA A 128 -13.53 28.65 20.56
N ASP A 129 -14.34 28.89 19.53
CA ASP A 129 -15.36 29.93 19.49
C ASP A 129 -16.43 29.70 20.56
N SER A 130 -16.87 28.45 20.74
CA SER A 130 -17.80 28.08 21.81
C SER A 130 -17.22 28.37 23.19
N LYS A 131 -15.96 28.00 23.43
CA LYS A 131 -15.27 28.27 24.71
C LYS A 131 -15.09 29.77 24.95
N PHE A 132 -14.72 30.51 23.92
CA PHE A 132 -14.56 31.96 23.99
C PHE A 132 -15.88 32.65 24.35
N ASN A 133 -16.98 32.29 23.68
CA ASN A 133 -18.29 32.90 23.91
C ASN A 133 -18.87 32.57 25.29
N ASN A 134 -18.39 31.48 25.91
CA ASN A 134 -18.70 31.11 27.30
C ASN A 134 -17.68 31.68 28.30
N GLU A 135 -16.87 32.66 27.89
CA GLU A 135 -15.84 33.32 28.72
C GLU A 135 -14.74 32.39 29.26
N ASN A 136 -14.64 31.17 28.74
CA ASN A 136 -13.59 30.21 29.11
C ASN A 136 -12.31 30.49 28.30
N TYR A 137 -11.72 31.67 28.50
CA TYR A 137 -10.65 32.21 27.64
C TYR A 137 -9.41 31.32 27.57
N SER A 138 -9.01 30.69 28.69
CA SER A 138 -7.86 29.76 28.68
C SER A 138 -8.09 28.56 27.75
N GLN A 139 -9.25 27.93 27.87
CA GLN A 139 -9.63 26.77 27.04
C GLN A 139 -9.82 27.18 25.57
N ALA A 140 -10.33 28.39 25.32
CA ALA A 140 -10.43 28.92 23.97
C ALA A 140 -9.05 29.12 23.34
N ILE A 141 -8.08 29.67 24.08
CA ILE A 141 -6.70 29.84 23.62
C ILE A 141 -6.08 28.50 23.24
N GLU A 142 -6.24 27.47 24.06
CA GLU A 142 -5.75 26.11 23.76
C GLU A 142 -6.36 25.57 22.46
N ALA A 143 -7.69 25.63 22.31
CA ALA A 143 -8.38 25.15 21.11
C ALA A 143 -7.99 25.92 19.84
N TYR A 144 -7.80 27.25 19.92
CA TYR A 144 -7.27 28.03 18.79
C TYR A 144 -5.82 27.66 18.45
N GLN A 145 -4.98 27.35 19.46
CA GLN A 145 -3.62 26.87 19.23
C GLN A 145 -3.61 25.51 18.53
N GLU A 146 -4.53 24.61 18.89
CA GLU A 146 -4.73 23.34 18.17
C GLU A 146 -5.15 23.57 16.71
N ALA A 147 -6.08 24.49 16.44
CA ALA A 147 -6.46 24.85 15.07
C ALA A 147 -5.25 25.35 14.25
N LEU A 148 -4.39 26.18 14.86
CA LEU A 148 -3.19 26.71 14.22
C LEU A 148 -2.14 25.64 13.86
N LYS A 149 -2.20 24.43 14.45
CA LYS A 149 -1.36 23.30 14.00
C LYS A 149 -1.70 22.84 12.59
N PHE A 150 -2.97 22.95 12.19
CA PHE A 150 -3.46 22.55 10.86
C PHE A 150 -3.43 23.68 9.84
N LYS A 151 -3.67 24.92 10.29
CA LYS A 151 -3.63 26.12 9.45
C LYS A 151 -2.75 27.21 10.08
N PRO A 152 -1.41 27.10 9.93
CA PRO A 152 -0.49 28.08 10.50
C PRO A 152 -0.75 29.50 9.98
N ASN A 153 -0.62 30.49 10.85
CA ASN A 153 -0.84 31.90 10.55
C ASN A 153 -2.28 32.27 10.15
N ASP A 154 -3.27 31.45 10.48
CA ASP A 154 -4.67 31.85 10.31
C ASP A 154 -4.97 33.11 11.12
N LYS A 155 -5.31 34.20 10.43
CA LYS A 155 -5.50 35.51 11.04
C LYS A 155 -6.65 35.52 12.04
N TYR A 156 -7.68 34.72 11.82
CA TYR A 156 -8.84 34.66 12.71
C TYR A 156 -8.43 34.06 14.05
N ALA A 157 -7.85 32.86 14.06
CA ALA A 157 -7.39 32.21 15.27
C ALA A 157 -6.33 33.04 16.02
N VAL A 158 -5.37 33.63 15.30
CA VAL A 158 -4.33 34.50 15.92
C VAL A 158 -4.95 35.71 16.63
N ASN A 159 -5.90 36.40 15.99
CA ASN A 159 -6.54 37.57 16.58
C ASN A 159 -7.39 37.19 17.79
N ARG A 160 -8.12 36.07 17.73
CA ARG A 160 -8.96 35.59 18.83
C ARG A 160 -8.15 35.15 20.04
N ILE A 161 -6.99 34.53 19.84
CA ILE A 161 -6.02 34.26 20.92
C ILE A 161 -5.58 35.57 21.59
N ALA A 162 -5.25 36.60 20.81
CA ALA A 162 -4.81 37.88 21.36
C ALA A 162 -5.94 38.56 22.15
N GLU A 163 -7.17 38.51 21.66
CA GLU A 163 -8.35 39.01 22.35
C GLU A 163 -8.59 38.26 23.66
N ALA A 164 -8.59 36.92 23.63
CA ALA A 164 -8.76 36.08 24.83
C ALA A 164 -7.69 36.36 25.89
N ARG A 165 -6.43 36.59 25.48
CA ARG A 165 -5.33 36.94 26.39
C ARG A 165 -5.51 38.30 27.06
N ASN A 166 -6.24 39.23 26.47
CA ASN A 166 -6.54 40.52 27.10
C ASN A 166 -7.73 40.43 28.07
N LEU A 167 -8.58 39.41 27.92
CA LEU A 167 -9.80 39.21 28.70
C LEU A 167 -9.59 38.25 29.88
N ILE A 168 -8.61 37.35 29.79
CA ILE A 168 -8.29 36.42 30.88
C ILE A 168 -7.73 37.17 32.08
N SER A 169 -8.26 36.88 33.27
CA SER A 169 -7.77 37.49 34.51
C SER A 169 -6.42 36.90 34.93
N GLU A 170 -5.61 37.66 35.67
CA GLU A 170 -4.33 37.16 36.21
C GLU A 170 -4.51 35.90 37.07
N SER A 171 -5.64 35.80 37.81
CA SER A 171 -5.97 34.61 38.60
C SER A 171 -6.19 33.38 37.72
N GLU A 172 -6.93 33.53 36.61
CA GLU A 172 -7.16 32.43 35.67
C GLU A 172 -5.89 32.04 34.91
N ILE A 173 -5.02 33.01 34.57
CA ILE A 173 -3.68 32.71 34.01
C ILE A 173 -2.88 31.86 34.99
N ASN A 174 -2.89 32.22 36.28
CA ASN A 174 -2.15 31.48 37.31
C ASN A 174 -2.68 30.05 37.45
N GLU A 175 -4.00 29.87 37.54
CA GLU A 175 -4.63 28.56 37.64
C GLU A 175 -4.35 27.69 36.41
N ALA A 176 -4.54 28.24 35.20
CA ALA A 176 -4.26 27.53 33.96
C ALA A 176 -2.78 27.14 33.82
N TYR A 177 -1.87 28.04 34.22
CA TYR A 177 -0.44 27.76 34.24
C TYR A 177 -0.11 26.61 35.20
N GLU A 178 -0.63 26.64 36.43
CA GLU A 178 -0.41 25.57 37.41
C GLU A 178 -0.96 24.22 36.91
N ASN A 179 -2.14 24.22 36.30
CA ASN A 179 -2.74 23.03 35.68
C ASN A 179 -1.88 22.49 34.54
N ALA A 180 -1.37 23.35 33.66
CA ALA A 180 -0.49 22.96 32.55
C ALA A 180 0.83 22.36 33.06
N VAL A 181 1.42 22.95 34.11
CA VAL A 181 2.63 22.43 34.76
C VAL A 181 2.36 21.07 35.43
N ALA A 182 1.25 20.92 36.14
CA ALA A 182 0.86 19.66 36.76
C ALA A 182 0.62 18.55 35.70
N SER A 183 -0.07 18.88 34.61
CA SER A 183 -0.26 17.97 33.46
C SER A 183 1.08 17.57 32.83
N ALA A 184 2.00 18.51 32.68
CA ALA A 184 3.32 18.24 32.10
C ALA A 184 4.10 17.22 32.95
N TYR A 185 4.15 17.42 34.28
CA TYR A 185 4.79 16.47 35.18
C TYR A 185 4.11 15.11 35.19
N PHE A 186 2.78 15.07 35.19
CA PHE A 186 2.03 13.82 35.09
C PHE A 186 2.40 13.03 33.81
N HIS A 187 2.55 13.71 32.67
CA HIS A 187 2.98 13.06 31.43
C HIS A 187 4.46 12.65 31.45
N GLU A 188 5.36 13.41 32.07
CA GLU A 188 6.75 13.00 32.29
C GLU A 188 6.83 11.72 33.12
N GLU A 189 6.07 11.64 34.23
CA GLU A 189 6.01 10.46 35.10
C GLU A 189 5.50 9.21 34.37
N ASN A 190 4.59 9.38 33.42
CA ASN A 190 4.06 8.31 32.57
C ASN A 190 4.90 8.04 31.32
N ASN A 191 6.06 8.71 31.15
CA ASN A 191 6.93 8.62 29.98
C ASN A 191 6.25 9.06 28.65
N ASP A 192 5.17 9.83 28.73
CA ASP A 192 4.46 10.44 27.61
C ASP A 192 5.15 11.76 27.18
N LEU A 193 6.45 11.70 26.84
CA LEU A 193 7.29 12.89 26.68
C LEU A 193 6.80 13.88 25.63
N SER A 194 6.16 13.40 24.55
CA SER A 194 5.55 14.28 23.55
C SER A 194 4.37 15.08 24.12
N LYS A 195 3.53 14.47 24.97
CA LYS A 195 2.41 15.18 25.61
C LYS A 195 2.93 16.14 26.67
N ALA A 196 3.92 15.72 27.45
CA ALA A 196 4.59 16.60 28.42
C ALA A 196 5.15 17.85 27.75
N LEU A 197 5.85 17.69 26.62
CA LEU A 197 6.37 18.81 25.83
C LEU A 197 5.25 19.77 25.38
N ASP A 198 4.09 19.25 24.98
CA ASP A 198 2.96 20.09 24.59
C ASP A 198 2.36 20.83 25.79
N SER A 199 2.19 20.19 26.95
CA SER A 199 1.76 20.85 28.18
C SER A 199 2.74 21.96 28.63
N TRP A 200 4.05 21.75 28.49
CA TRP A 200 5.04 22.79 28.75
C TRP A 200 4.96 23.98 27.79
N LYS A 201 4.66 23.74 26.51
CA LYS A 201 4.40 24.82 25.54
C LYS A 201 3.18 25.64 25.95
N ILE A 202 2.11 24.99 26.43
CA ILE A 202 0.92 25.67 26.97
C ILE A 202 1.34 26.57 28.15
N ALA A 203 2.06 26.03 29.13
CA ALA A 203 2.55 26.81 30.27
C ALA A 203 3.43 28.00 29.84
N SER A 204 4.34 27.80 28.88
CA SER A 204 5.17 28.88 28.32
C SER A 204 4.37 29.92 27.54
N ASN A 205 3.26 29.54 26.93
CA ASN A 205 2.38 30.46 26.19
C ASN A 205 1.49 31.30 27.10
N LEU A 206 1.16 30.77 28.30
CA LEU A 206 0.40 31.46 29.35
C LEU A 206 1.28 32.44 30.12
N LYS A 207 2.51 32.03 30.47
CA LYS A 207 3.49 32.87 31.16
C LYS A 207 4.85 32.89 30.45
N PRO A 208 5.01 33.72 29.39
CA PRO A 208 6.22 33.73 28.56
C PRO A 208 7.50 34.17 29.26
N ASN A 209 7.44 34.73 30.47
CA ASN A 209 8.63 35.16 31.21
C ASN A 209 9.18 34.08 32.16
N GLU A 210 8.45 32.98 32.38
CA GLU A 210 8.87 31.91 33.26
C GLU A 210 10.04 31.12 32.67
N ALA A 211 11.07 30.89 33.49
CA ALA A 211 12.27 30.16 33.06
C ALA A 211 12.03 28.64 32.96
N LEU A 212 11.23 28.10 33.88
CA LEU A 212 10.99 26.65 33.99
C LEU A 212 10.39 26.04 32.72
N PRO A 213 9.25 26.54 32.17
CA PRO A 213 8.68 25.98 30.93
C PRO A 213 9.66 26.04 29.76
N LYS A 214 10.41 27.14 29.60
CA LYS A 214 11.39 27.28 28.52
C LYS A 214 12.51 26.25 28.60
N SER A 215 13.02 26.03 29.82
CA SER A 215 14.06 25.01 30.06
C SER A 215 13.54 23.62 29.72
N LYS A 216 12.34 23.28 30.21
CA LYS A 216 11.69 21.98 29.97
C LYS A 216 11.37 21.74 28.50
N ILE A 217 10.88 22.76 27.77
CA ILE A 217 10.67 22.68 26.32
C ILE A 217 11.97 22.37 25.58
N THR A 218 13.07 22.99 25.98
CA THR A 218 14.38 22.78 25.35
C THR A 218 14.88 21.35 25.57
N GLU A 219 14.81 20.87 26.82
CA GLU A 219 15.22 19.53 27.21
C GLU A 219 14.39 18.44 26.53
N LEU A 220 13.06 18.47 26.75
CA LEU A 220 12.15 17.47 26.20
C LEU A 220 12.05 17.56 24.67
N GLY A 221 12.12 18.77 24.11
CA GLY A 221 12.14 18.98 22.68
C GLY A 221 13.30 18.27 21.99
N ALA A 222 14.49 18.28 22.59
CA ALA A 222 15.64 17.56 22.06
C ALA A 222 15.44 16.04 22.12
N ILE A 223 14.87 15.52 23.20
CA ILE A 223 14.62 14.08 23.38
C ILE A 223 13.58 13.59 22.38
N VAL A 224 12.42 14.25 22.31
CA VAL A 224 11.33 13.89 21.40
C VAL A 224 11.78 13.98 19.94
N ALA A 225 12.56 15.01 19.58
CA ALA A 225 13.11 15.13 18.23
C ALA A 225 14.10 14.01 17.90
N ALA A 226 14.96 13.62 18.85
CA ALA A 226 15.89 12.52 18.66
C ALA A 226 15.18 11.16 18.53
N GLU A 227 14.12 10.92 19.31
CA GLU A 227 13.28 9.73 19.20
C GLU A 227 12.55 9.67 17.85
N LYS A 228 11.90 10.77 17.44
CA LYS A 228 11.27 10.87 16.11
C LYS A 228 12.26 10.59 14.99
N ARG A 229 13.49 11.11 15.08
CA ARG A 229 14.53 10.84 14.09
C ARG A 229 14.91 9.36 14.04
N LYS A 230 15.09 8.71 15.20
CA LYS A 230 15.39 7.27 15.25
C LYS A 230 14.27 6.41 14.65
N ILE A 231 13.01 6.75 14.94
CA ILE A 231 11.84 6.06 14.35
C ILE A 231 11.83 6.25 12.84
N GLN A 232 12.07 7.47 12.35
CA GLN A 232 12.13 7.75 10.92
C GLN A 232 13.27 6.99 10.23
N GLU A 233 14.47 6.99 10.78
CA GLU A 233 15.62 6.24 10.25
C GLU A 233 15.36 4.73 10.21
N ALA A 234 14.71 4.19 11.25
CA ALA A 234 14.31 2.77 11.29
C ALA A 234 13.24 2.45 10.23
N TYR A 235 12.24 3.32 10.07
CA TYR A 235 11.21 3.20 9.03
C TYR A 235 11.84 3.23 7.63
N ASP A 236 12.66 4.23 7.32
CA ASP A 236 13.31 4.38 6.01
C ASP A 236 14.17 3.16 5.65
N LYS A 237 14.88 2.61 6.64
CA LYS A 237 15.66 1.39 6.47
C LYS A 237 14.78 0.19 6.14
N LEU A 238 13.67 0.00 6.86
CA LEU A 238 12.73 -1.10 6.62
C LEU A 238 12.09 -1.00 5.24
N ILE A 239 11.70 0.21 4.82
CA ILE A 239 11.19 0.46 3.47
C ILE A 239 12.22 0.10 2.41
N ALA A 240 13.46 0.57 2.54
CA ALA A 240 14.50 0.26 1.56
C ALA A 240 14.80 -1.26 1.46
N GLU A 241 14.73 -1.98 2.58
CA GLU A 241 14.84 -3.44 2.60
C GLU A 241 13.62 -4.12 1.97
N ALA A 242 12.41 -3.65 2.27
CA ALA A 242 11.15 -4.15 1.71
C ALA A 242 11.12 -3.99 0.19
N ASP A 243 11.44 -2.79 -0.32
CA ASP A 243 11.48 -2.46 -1.74
C ASP A 243 12.52 -3.30 -2.48
N ARG A 244 13.69 -3.55 -1.87
CA ARG A 244 14.71 -4.44 -2.45
C ARG A 244 14.20 -5.87 -2.58
N ASN A 245 13.53 -6.38 -1.55
CA ASN A 245 12.96 -7.73 -1.56
C ASN A 245 11.82 -7.84 -2.58
N TYR A 246 10.97 -6.83 -2.66
CA TYR A 246 9.89 -6.73 -3.66
C TYR A 246 10.45 -6.75 -5.08
N ASN A 247 11.46 -5.92 -5.38
CA ASN A 247 12.12 -5.87 -6.69
C ASN A 247 12.85 -7.18 -7.03
N SER A 248 13.33 -7.89 -6.02
CA SER A 248 13.93 -9.22 -6.16
C SER A 248 12.90 -10.36 -6.20
N LYS A 249 11.60 -10.03 -6.16
CA LYS A 249 10.45 -10.96 -6.14
C LYS A 249 10.46 -11.93 -4.96
N VAL A 250 11.05 -11.51 -3.84
CA VAL A 250 11.03 -12.23 -2.56
C VAL A 250 9.88 -11.66 -1.71
N PHE A 251 8.66 -11.99 -2.11
CA PHE A 251 7.45 -11.32 -1.61
C PHE A 251 7.15 -11.54 -0.13
N ASP A 252 7.48 -12.71 0.42
CA ASP A 252 7.36 -13.03 1.84
C ASP A 252 8.22 -12.08 2.69
N GLN A 253 9.48 -11.88 2.32
CA GLN A 253 10.38 -10.98 3.05
C GLN A 253 10.02 -9.50 2.82
N ALA A 254 9.50 -9.16 1.64
CA ALA A 254 8.99 -7.81 1.38
C ALA A 254 7.81 -7.48 2.30
N ILE A 255 6.81 -8.37 2.37
CA ILE A 255 5.64 -8.22 3.25
C ILE A 255 6.08 -8.07 4.71
N GLU A 256 6.98 -8.94 5.19
CA GLU A 256 7.48 -8.87 6.58
C GLU A 256 8.07 -7.48 6.89
N LYS A 257 8.90 -6.95 6.00
CA LYS A 257 9.53 -5.63 6.19
C LYS A 257 8.53 -4.47 6.09
N TYR A 258 7.56 -4.53 5.18
CA TYR A 258 6.48 -3.55 5.14
C TYR A 258 5.58 -3.60 6.39
N GLU A 259 5.29 -4.80 6.92
CA GLU A 259 4.52 -4.94 8.16
C GLU A 259 5.27 -4.39 9.37
N GLU A 260 6.59 -4.61 9.45
CA GLU A 260 7.45 -3.98 10.46
C GLU A 260 7.46 -2.44 10.33
N ALA A 261 7.56 -1.92 9.10
CA ALA A 261 7.53 -0.47 8.84
C ALA A 261 6.17 0.14 9.24
N GLY A 262 5.07 -0.50 8.86
CA GLY A 262 3.71 -0.06 9.21
C GLY A 262 3.43 -0.08 10.72
N LYS A 263 4.11 -0.93 11.49
CA LYS A 263 4.03 -0.90 12.96
C LYS A 263 4.76 0.32 13.56
N LEU A 264 5.83 0.79 12.94
CA LEU A 264 6.56 1.97 13.39
C LEU A 264 5.83 3.28 13.08
N LYS A 265 5.18 3.34 11.92
CA LYS A 265 4.41 4.51 11.46
C LYS A 265 3.06 4.08 10.86
N PRO A 266 2.04 3.79 11.70
CA PRO A 266 0.73 3.32 11.24
C PRO A 266 -0.04 4.32 10.37
N GLU A 267 0.34 5.60 10.43
CA GLU A 267 -0.21 6.68 9.61
C GLU A 267 0.27 6.67 8.15
N GLU A 268 1.34 5.94 7.83
CA GLU A 268 1.88 5.83 6.48
C GLU A 268 1.15 4.75 5.69
N ASN A 269 0.59 5.11 4.53
CA ASN A 269 -0.15 4.15 3.68
C ASN A 269 0.77 3.31 2.78
N TYR A 270 1.99 3.77 2.50
CA TYR A 270 2.88 3.10 1.55
C TYR A 270 3.14 1.61 1.87
N PRO A 271 3.47 1.21 3.12
CA PRO A 271 3.69 -0.20 3.42
C PRO A 271 2.44 -1.07 3.21
N SER A 272 1.26 -0.59 3.62
CA SER A 272 0.02 -1.35 3.51
C SER A 272 -0.45 -1.47 2.06
N ASP A 273 -0.30 -0.41 1.25
CA ASP A 273 -0.57 -0.41 -0.19
C ASP A 273 0.32 -1.43 -0.92
N MET A 274 1.63 -1.48 -0.60
CA MET A 274 2.55 -2.44 -1.19
C MET A 274 2.22 -3.89 -0.81
N ILE A 275 1.85 -4.15 0.45
CA ILE A 275 1.39 -5.48 0.89
C ILE A 275 0.14 -5.90 0.11
N ALA A 276 -0.83 -5.00 -0.07
CA ALA A 276 -2.04 -5.27 -0.83
C ALA A 276 -1.73 -5.59 -2.30
N GLN A 277 -0.80 -4.84 -2.91
CA GLN A 277 -0.35 -5.09 -4.28
C GLN A 277 0.30 -6.46 -4.43
N ILE A 278 1.19 -6.84 -3.52
CA ILE A 278 1.83 -8.17 -3.52
C ILE A 278 0.79 -9.28 -3.36
N ARG A 279 -0.16 -9.13 -2.42
CA ARG A 279 -1.24 -10.08 -2.19
C ARG A 279 -2.08 -10.30 -3.45
N LYS A 280 -2.44 -9.20 -4.12
CA LYS A 280 -3.17 -9.26 -5.39
C LYS A 280 -2.37 -9.99 -6.47
N TYR A 281 -1.10 -9.63 -6.64
CA TYR A 281 -0.21 -10.26 -7.61
C TYR A 281 -0.11 -11.78 -7.44
N ILE A 282 0.09 -12.26 -6.21
CA ILE A 282 0.17 -13.69 -5.91
C ILE A 282 -1.20 -14.38 -6.11
N ALA A 283 -2.29 -13.71 -5.75
CA ALA A 283 -3.64 -14.26 -5.89
C ALA A 283 -4.04 -14.46 -7.37
N GLU A 284 -3.65 -13.55 -8.26
CA GLU A 284 -3.90 -13.63 -9.72
C GLU A 284 -3.10 -14.75 -10.41
N ARG A 285 -2.06 -15.27 -9.75
CA ARG A 285 -1.18 -16.34 -10.26
C ARG A 285 -1.46 -17.68 -9.59
N ALA A 286 -2.72 -17.94 -9.27
CA ALA A 286 -3.18 -19.21 -8.72
C ALA A 286 -2.88 -20.38 -9.68
N ILE A 287 -2.33 -21.46 -9.15
CA ILE A 287 -2.05 -22.72 -9.86
C ILE A 287 -3.07 -23.79 -9.46
N VAL A 288 -3.35 -23.90 -8.16
CA VAL A 288 -4.26 -24.91 -7.59
C VAL A 288 -5.07 -24.28 -6.47
N ASP A 289 -6.39 -24.33 -6.56
CA ASP A 289 -7.26 -24.06 -5.42
C ASP A 289 -7.50 -25.34 -4.61
N LEU A 290 -7.27 -25.26 -3.30
CA LEU A 290 -7.38 -26.39 -2.36
C LEU A 290 -8.61 -26.24 -1.44
N VAL A 291 -8.94 -25.01 -1.04
CA VAL A 291 -10.14 -24.66 -0.29
C VAL A 291 -10.80 -23.49 -0.98
N THR A 292 -12.06 -23.67 -1.38
CA THR A 292 -12.89 -22.67 -2.08
C THR A 292 -14.20 -22.37 -1.35
N LEU A 293 -14.50 -23.12 -0.29
CA LEU A 293 -15.66 -22.94 0.56
C LEU A 293 -15.21 -22.91 2.02
N PRO A 294 -15.82 -22.05 2.86
CA PRO A 294 -15.50 -21.99 4.29
C PRO A 294 -15.59 -23.34 4.97
N MET A 295 -14.58 -23.67 5.77
CA MET A 295 -14.52 -24.88 6.57
C MET A 295 -13.76 -24.67 7.87
N THR A 296 -13.99 -25.56 8.83
CA THR A 296 -13.31 -25.54 10.13
C THR A 296 -12.41 -26.77 10.28
N ILE A 297 -11.19 -26.56 10.76
CA ILE A 297 -10.30 -27.61 11.28
C ILE A 297 -10.25 -27.45 12.79
N LYS A 298 -10.66 -28.46 13.55
CA LYS A 298 -10.66 -28.39 15.01
C LYS A 298 -9.24 -28.43 15.55
N SER A 299 -9.00 -27.77 16.68
CA SER A 299 -7.72 -27.88 17.37
C SER A 299 -7.38 -29.35 17.65
N GLY A 300 -6.18 -29.77 17.28
CA GLY A 300 -5.72 -31.15 17.38
C GLY A 300 -6.00 -32.01 16.15
N ASP A 301 -6.75 -31.49 15.16
CA ASP A 301 -7.01 -32.19 13.91
C ASP A 301 -6.03 -31.79 12.80
N GLU A 302 -5.73 -32.75 11.92
CA GLU A 302 -5.03 -32.52 10.65
C GLU A 302 -5.98 -32.76 9.48
N LYS A 303 -6.13 -31.77 8.60
CA LYS A 303 -6.86 -31.93 7.35
C LYS A 303 -5.89 -31.97 6.18
N ARG A 304 -5.97 -33.04 5.38
CA ARG A 304 -5.21 -33.20 4.13
C ARG A 304 -6.04 -32.78 2.91
N PHE A 305 -5.38 -32.13 1.98
CA PHE A 305 -5.88 -31.63 0.71
C PHE A 305 -5.00 -32.18 -0.41
N SER A 306 -5.56 -33.02 -1.26
CA SER A 306 -4.84 -33.63 -2.38
C SER A 306 -4.94 -32.75 -3.63
N PHE A 307 -3.88 -32.75 -4.44
CA PHE A 307 -3.83 -32.04 -5.70
C PHE A 307 -2.94 -32.76 -6.72
N LYS A 308 -3.11 -32.44 -8.01
CA LYS A 308 -2.20 -32.90 -9.05
C LYS A 308 -0.85 -32.19 -8.86
N PRO A 309 0.30 -32.89 -8.83
CA PRO A 309 1.60 -32.26 -8.68
C PRO A 309 1.78 -31.05 -9.61
N VAL A 310 2.19 -29.92 -9.02
CA VAL A 310 2.47 -28.67 -9.75
C VAL A 310 3.55 -28.93 -10.81
N ASP A 311 3.54 -28.28 -11.97
CA ASP A 311 4.60 -28.51 -12.97
C ASP A 311 5.99 -28.10 -12.46
N MET A 312 7.01 -28.95 -12.64
CA MET A 312 8.38 -28.72 -12.15
C MET A 312 8.95 -27.36 -12.59
N ARG A 313 8.56 -26.85 -13.77
CA ARG A 313 9.03 -25.57 -14.33
C ARG A 313 8.63 -24.36 -13.48
N VAL A 314 7.55 -24.46 -12.69
CA VAL A 314 7.01 -23.33 -11.91
C VAL A 314 7.13 -23.52 -10.40
N ARG A 315 7.70 -24.63 -9.90
CA ARG A 315 7.73 -24.94 -8.44
C ARG A 315 8.63 -24.04 -7.61
N ARG A 316 9.67 -23.47 -8.22
CA ARG A 316 10.77 -22.80 -7.51
C ARG A 316 10.38 -21.48 -6.84
N ASN A 317 9.24 -20.89 -7.24
CA ASN A 317 8.73 -19.65 -6.66
C ASN A 317 7.27 -19.82 -6.20
N ASN A 318 6.88 -21.01 -5.73
CA ASN A 318 5.53 -21.19 -5.21
C ASN A 318 5.35 -20.65 -3.80
N TYR A 319 4.13 -20.13 -3.62
CA TYR A 319 3.55 -19.72 -2.37
C TYR A 319 2.29 -20.53 -2.09
N VAL A 320 2.02 -20.84 -0.83
CA VAL A 320 0.68 -21.20 -0.38
C VAL A 320 0.07 -19.97 0.25
N THR A 321 -1.06 -19.52 -0.30
CA THR A 321 -1.84 -18.44 0.29
C THR A 321 -3.05 -19.00 1.00
N LEU A 322 -3.28 -18.55 2.23
CA LEU A 322 -4.32 -19.07 3.12
C LEU A 322 -5.07 -17.90 3.75
N THR A 323 -6.37 -17.80 3.50
CA THR A 323 -7.26 -16.84 4.17
C THR A 323 -8.02 -17.58 5.26
N MET A 324 -7.83 -17.14 6.51
CA MET A 324 -8.38 -17.82 7.67
C MET A 324 -8.43 -16.93 8.92
N ARG A 325 -9.21 -17.35 9.91
CA ARG A 325 -9.14 -16.81 11.28
C ARG A 325 -8.92 -17.92 12.31
N PHE A 326 -8.27 -17.56 13.41
CA PHE A 326 -8.21 -18.40 14.61
C PHE A 326 -9.43 -18.11 15.48
N ALA A 327 -10.14 -19.15 15.93
CA ALA A 327 -11.28 -18.98 16.83
C ALA A 327 -10.85 -18.45 18.22
N ASN A 328 -9.67 -18.85 18.70
CA ASN A 328 -9.05 -18.45 19.96
C ASN A 328 -7.64 -17.89 19.73
N THR A 329 -7.17 -17.02 20.62
CA THR A 329 -6.04 -16.10 20.33
C THR A 329 -4.77 -16.32 21.13
N GLU A 330 -4.76 -17.17 22.16
CA GLU A 330 -3.57 -17.36 22.98
C GLU A 330 -2.70 -18.52 22.47
N SER A 331 -1.46 -18.22 22.08
CA SER A 331 -0.40 -19.16 21.70
C SER A 331 -0.73 -20.16 20.58
N SER A 332 -1.77 -19.90 19.78
CA SER A 332 -2.20 -20.80 18.70
C SER A 332 -1.26 -20.76 17.49
N ARG A 333 -1.18 -21.89 16.77
CA ARG A 333 -0.39 -22.04 15.54
C ARG A 333 -0.99 -23.12 14.66
N PHE A 334 -0.57 -23.15 13.40
CA PHE A 334 -0.84 -24.28 12.54
C PHE A 334 0.43 -24.75 11.84
N PHE A 335 0.41 -26.01 11.42
CA PHE A 335 1.47 -26.63 10.67
C PHE A 335 0.96 -26.89 9.26
N LEU A 336 1.60 -26.26 8.27
CA LEU A 336 1.41 -26.56 6.87
C LEU A 336 2.39 -27.64 6.49
N ASN A 337 1.93 -28.88 6.41
CA ASN A 337 2.73 -30.02 5.96
C ASN A 337 2.47 -30.29 4.49
N TYR A 338 3.38 -30.99 3.83
CA TYR A 338 3.20 -31.43 2.44
C TYR A 338 3.97 -32.71 2.17
N GLY A 339 3.57 -33.44 1.13
CA GLY A 339 4.22 -34.70 0.79
C GLY A 339 3.74 -35.37 -0.48
N LEU A 340 4.27 -36.58 -0.69
CA LEU A 340 3.95 -37.48 -1.80
C LEU A 340 3.34 -38.75 -1.23
N ASP A 341 2.12 -39.06 -1.65
CA ASP A 341 1.37 -40.25 -1.25
C ASP A 341 1.30 -40.40 0.28
N ASN A 342 1.95 -41.41 0.84
CA ASN A 342 1.97 -41.70 2.26
C ASN A 342 3.19 -41.10 2.99
N GLN A 343 4.07 -40.39 2.29
CA GLN A 343 5.31 -39.84 2.85
C GLN A 343 5.23 -38.32 3.00
N LYS A 344 5.65 -37.81 4.16
CA LYS A 344 5.83 -36.37 4.42
C LYS A 344 7.15 -35.89 3.82
N SER A 345 7.09 -34.88 2.97
CA SER A 345 8.26 -34.24 2.36
C SER A 345 8.79 -33.09 3.21
N GLY A 346 7.92 -32.35 3.89
CA GLY A 346 8.31 -31.25 4.76
C GLY A 346 7.12 -30.58 5.44
N GLY A 347 7.38 -29.45 6.10
CA GLY A 347 6.33 -28.61 6.67
C GLY A 347 6.86 -27.29 7.24
N ILE A 348 5.96 -26.33 7.39
CA ILE A 348 6.22 -24.98 7.88
C ILE A 348 5.27 -24.71 9.04
N VAL A 349 5.79 -24.09 10.11
CA VAL A 349 5.00 -23.68 11.27
C VAL A 349 4.61 -22.21 11.09
N VAL A 350 3.33 -21.90 11.23
CA VAL A 350 2.80 -20.53 11.19
C VAL A 350 2.12 -20.23 12.52
N ARG A 351 2.58 -19.19 13.19
CA ARG A 351 2.04 -18.77 14.49
C ARG A 351 0.95 -17.74 14.29
N ASN A 352 -0.05 -17.74 15.16
CA ASN A 352 -1.05 -16.68 15.20
C ASN A 352 -0.36 -15.33 15.52
N PRO A 353 -0.44 -14.31 14.65
CA PRO A 353 0.15 -13.00 14.91
C PRO A 353 -0.57 -12.21 16.02
N GLY A 354 -1.71 -12.70 16.51
CA GLY A 354 -2.58 -12.04 17.48
C GLY A 354 -3.80 -11.43 16.78
N GLY A 355 -4.99 -11.64 17.35
CA GLY A 355 -6.26 -11.17 16.80
C GLY A 355 -7.25 -12.29 16.42
N LYS A 356 -8.53 -11.93 16.35
CA LYS A 356 -9.65 -12.83 15.96
C LYS A 356 -10.15 -12.61 14.54
N GLU A 357 -9.56 -11.65 13.84
CA GLU A 357 -9.99 -11.25 12.50
C GLU A 357 -9.47 -12.22 11.44
N GLU A 358 -10.20 -12.29 10.34
CA GLU A 358 -9.75 -13.03 9.17
C GLU A 358 -8.49 -12.38 8.59
N SER A 359 -7.47 -13.19 8.38
CA SER A 359 -6.16 -12.77 7.91
C SER A 359 -5.72 -13.63 6.73
N GLN A 360 -4.99 -13.01 5.81
CA GLN A 360 -4.35 -13.71 4.70
C GLN A 360 -2.88 -13.97 5.03
N PHE A 361 -2.49 -15.24 4.98
CA PHE A 361 -1.13 -15.72 5.17
C PHE A 361 -0.52 -16.05 3.81
N ILE A 362 0.72 -15.62 3.57
CA ILE A 362 1.49 -15.94 2.36
C ILE A 362 2.73 -16.72 2.79
N ILE A 363 2.80 -17.99 2.41
CA ILE A 363 3.82 -18.92 2.90
C ILE A 363 4.68 -19.37 1.72
N ARG A 364 5.97 -19.00 1.72
CA ARG A 364 6.92 -19.43 0.70
C ARG A 364 7.34 -20.88 0.91
N VAL A 365 6.53 -21.81 0.41
CA VAL A 365 6.83 -23.26 0.46
C VAL A 365 8.06 -23.63 -0.36
N SER A 366 8.38 -22.85 -1.41
CA SER A 366 9.58 -23.02 -2.23
C SER A 366 10.91 -22.81 -1.49
N SER A 367 10.89 -22.21 -0.29
CA SER A 367 12.06 -22.12 0.59
C SER A 367 12.56 -23.50 1.05
N GLN A 368 11.72 -24.53 0.96
CA GLN A 368 12.04 -25.89 1.38
C GLN A 368 12.50 -26.73 0.18
N ASP A 369 13.70 -27.30 0.24
CA ASP A 369 14.33 -28.04 -0.89
C ASP A 369 13.44 -29.16 -1.46
N ARG A 370 12.76 -29.89 -0.59
CA ARG A 370 11.88 -31.00 -0.99
C ARG A 370 10.56 -30.55 -1.63
N TRP A 371 10.14 -29.29 -1.50
CA TRP A 371 8.95 -28.79 -2.17
C TRP A 371 9.10 -28.83 -3.70
N TYR A 372 10.21 -28.28 -4.21
CA TYR A 372 10.40 -28.12 -5.66
C TYR A 372 11.08 -29.32 -6.34
N ARG A 373 11.63 -30.28 -5.57
CA ARG A 373 12.26 -31.51 -6.09
C ARG A 373 11.33 -32.72 -6.15
N VAL A 374 10.31 -32.77 -5.29
CA VAL A 374 9.39 -33.90 -5.18
C VAL A 374 8.06 -33.55 -5.83
N ASP A 375 7.41 -34.54 -6.46
CA ASP A 375 6.05 -34.42 -7.01
C ASP A 375 5.00 -34.44 -5.89
N ASN A 376 5.11 -33.51 -4.96
CA ASN A 376 4.18 -33.40 -3.85
C ASN A 376 2.75 -33.33 -4.38
N ASN A 377 1.87 -34.18 -3.85
CA ASN A 377 0.49 -34.32 -4.29
C ASN A 377 -0.51 -34.08 -3.15
N TRP A 378 -0.04 -33.64 -1.99
CA TRP A 378 -0.90 -33.17 -0.91
C TRP A 378 -0.24 -32.08 -0.06
N ILE A 379 -1.09 -31.21 0.49
CA ILE A 379 -0.80 -30.31 1.61
C ILE A 379 -1.74 -30.71 2.75
N SER A 380 -1.31 -30.58 4.00
CA SER A 380 -2.19 -30.65 5.15
C SER A 380 -2.00 -29.47 6.09
N ILE A 381 -3.09 -29.12 6.77
CA ILE A 381 -3.11 -28.14 7.84
C ILE A 381 -3.43 -28.88 9.13
N TYR A 382 -2.49 -28.85 10.08
CA TYR A 382 -2.70 -29.31 11.45
C TYR A 382 -2.88 -28.11 12.37
N ALA A 383 -4.02 -28.07 13.07
CA ALA A 383 -4.39 -26.99 13.96
C ALA A 383 -3.90 -27.26 15.39
N GLU A 384 -3.22 -26.29 16.01
CA GLU A 384 -2.76 -26.43 17.40
C GLU A 384 -3.16 -25.21 18.24
N GLY A 385 -3.85 -25.47 19.35
CA GLY A 385 -4.25 -24.46 20.34
C GLY A 385 -5.49 -23.65 19.99
N SER A 386 -6.02 -23.75 18.76
CA SER A 386 -7.28 -23.13 18.35
C SER A 386 -7.87 -23.87 17.15
N ASP A 387 -9.19 -23.84 17.05
CA ASP A 387 -9.88 -24.13 15.79
C ASP A 387 -9.45 -23.11 14.73
N LEU A 388 -9.33 -23.57 13.49
CA LEU A 388 -8.99 -22.76 12.33
C LEU A 388 -10.22 -22.71 11.42
N GLU A 389 -10.69 -21.51 11.14
CA GLU A 389 -11.74 -21.30 10.15
C GLU A 389 -11.09 -20.79 8.87
N ILE A 390 -11.02 -21.67 7.87
CA ILE A 390 -10.35 -21.43 6.60
C ILE A 390 -11.42 -21.13 5.55
N THR A 391 -11.29 -20.00 4.87
CA THR A 391 -12.20 -19.62 3.77
C THR A 391 -11.59 -19.92 2.42
N HIS A 392 -10.29 -19.69 2.26
CA HIS A 392 -9.58 -19.94 1.01
C HIS A 392 -8.18 -20.49 1.26
N MET A 393 -7.76 -21.46 0.45
CA MET A 393 -6.38 -21.92 0.39
C MET A 393 -6.01 -22.27 -1.04
N ARG A 394 -4.86 -21.80 -1.51
CA ARG A 394 -4.37 -22.09 -2.86
C ARG A 394 -2.85 -22.11 -2.93
N ILE A 395 -2.35 -22.77 -3.97
CA ILE A 395 -0.95 -22.71 -4.40
C ILE A 395 -0.86 -21.69 -5.53
N SER A 396 0.04 -20.73 -5.42
CA SER A 396 0.26 -19.66 -6.40
C SER A 396 1.72 -19.58 -6.83
N SER A 397 1.98 -19.01 -8.00
CA SER A 397 3.32 -18.65 -8.49
C SER A 397 3.69 -17.22 -8.09
N GLY A 398 4.92 -17.02 -7.62
CA GLY A 398 5.51 -15.72 -7.26
C GLY A 398 6.41 -15.09 -8.33
N ASP A 399 6.36 -15.60 -9.57
CA ASP A 399 7.17 -15.18 -10.74
C ASP A 399 8.51 -15.87 -10.93
#